data_AF-R1E7P2-F1
#
_entry.id   AF-R1E7P2-F1
#
_cell.length_a   1.000
_cell.length_b   1.000
_cell.length_c   1.000
_cell.angle_alpha   90.00
_cell.angle_beta   90.00
_cell.angle_gamma   90.00
#
_symmetry.space_group_name_H-M   'P 1'
#
loop_
_entity.id
_entity.type
_entity.pdbx_description
1 polymer ?
#
loop_
_entity_poly.entity_id
_entity_poly.type
_entity_poly.pdbx_seq_one_letter_code
_entity_poly.pdbx_strand_id
1 'polypeptide(L)'
;MLRQAVLGWIAAGWPREDIVLVDNTGTMDANNEGMLSPDNPFYIDYSLYRARYGVSIIQTSTLLNFAQLQNFLLHLAIAEKWPYFFWSHMDVGIVSDETAVPYKSFYSRTLDVLHDATSPHPNPNITWSPRASEMRNTTGNWAIKFFEFDNLSLINVAAWRRIGAWDTFVPYYNTDCDAYARILFHGYTKDSVTAGHIFDVADQVAHSTADLEAAFFPAAQLHLNASAAAQQLAQYRAEAAARADSNMTAERLFTDRPRLLDDADNRPNSPRFRRLEQGLRELQDRKLGAERNSWQDAQKGGRGQPWTYDPRGFQKAWWETAGYGRDLYTKKWGTLDCKLEGVSLEDAWKSEYPEEQVQQQPPMEVKVGEEEEGAPQVQRRGAAGVEKRWVQRASSGEWYLG
;
A
#
# COMPACT_ATOMS: atom_id res chain seq x y z
N MET A 1 -14.87 -4.74 -4.84
CA MET A 1 -13.75 -4.20 -4.02
C MET A 1 -13.21 -2.89 -4.56
N LEU A 2 -12.50 -2.83 -5.72
CA LEU A 2 -11.93 -1.58 -6.25
C LEU A 2 -12.93 -0.40 -6.26
N ARG A 3 -14.17 -0.64 -6.70
CA ARG A 3 -15.24 0.37 -6.66
C ARG A 3 -15.52 0.90 -5.26
N GLN A 4 -15.57 0.04 -4.25
CA GLN A 4 -15.76 0.42 -2.85
C GLN A 4 -14.61 1.29 -2.36
N ALA A 5 -13.36 0.93 -2.67
CA ALA A 5 -12.20 1.73 -2.28
C ALA A 5 -12.27 3.14 -2.90
N VAL A 6 -12.56 3.26 -4.20
CA VAL A 6 -12.71 4.56 -4.88
C VAL A 6 -13.82 5.42 -4.26
N LEU A 7 -15.00 4.83 -4.05
CA LEU A 7 -16.12 5.55 -3.42
C LEU A 7 -15.78 5.97 -1.99
N GLY A 8 -15.06 5.12 -1.24
CA GLY A 8 -14.54 5.41 0.09
C GLY A 8 -13.60 6.61 0.10
N TRP A 9 -12.59 6.63 -0.79
CA TRP A 9 -11.65 7.76 -0.91
C TRP A 9 -12.38 9.07 -1.23
N ILE A 10 -13.30 9.05 -2.20
CA ILE A 10 -14.08 10.23 -2.58
C ILE A 10 -14.95 10.70 -1.41
N ALA A 11 -15.69 9.78 -0.76
CA ALA A 11 -16.55 10.11 0.38
C ALA A 11 -15.76 10.61 1.59
N ALA A 12 -14.53 10.13 1.76
CA ALA A 12 -13.62 10.55 2.82
C ALA A 12 -12.90 11.89 2.51
N GLY A 13 -13.26 12.55 1.41
CA GLY A 13 -12.87 13.92 1.06
C GLY A 13 -11.70 14.04 0.09
N TRP A 14 -11.20 12.93 -0.47
CA TRP A 14 -10.09 12.98 -1.41
C TRP A 14 -10.53 13.60 -2.75
N PRO A 15 -9.78 14.56 -3.33
CA PRO A 15 -10.10 15.11 -4.65
C PRO A 15 -10.05 14.01 -5.71
N ARG A 16 -11.03 14.00 -6.64
CA ARG A 16 -11.15 12.94 -7.66
C ARG A 16 -9.96 12.97 -8.62
N GLU A 17 -9.49 14.17 -8.93
CA GLU A 17 -8.33 14.48 -9.74
C GLU A 17 -7.01 13.94 -9.15
N ASP A 18 -6.95 13.75 -7.84
CA ASP A 18 -5.78 13.21 -7.12
C ASP A 18 -5.85 11.68 -6.96
N ILE A 19 -6.96 11.05 -7.36
CA ILE A 19 -7.11 9.58 -7.34
C ILE A 19 -6.71 9.04 -8.71
N VAL A 20 -5.64 8.25 -8.71
CA VAL A 20 -5.15 7.54 -9.89
C VAL A 20 -5.25 6.04 -9.65
N LEU A 21 -6.03 5.36 -10.47
CA LEU A 21 -6.08 3.91 -10.50
C LEU A 21 -4.92 3.40 -11.35
N VAL A 22 -4.10 2.51 -10.77
CA VAL A 22 -3.08 1.81 -11.53
C VAL A 22 -3.63 0.47 -11.98
N ASP A 23 -3.98 0.37 -13.26
CA ASP A 23 -4.37 -0.89 -13.88
C ASP A 23 -3.12 -1.75 -14.10
N ASN A 24 -2.88 -2.64 -13.14
CA ASN A 24 -1.85 -3.68 -13.19
C ASN A 24 -2.45 -5.07 -13.46
N THR A 25 -3.55 -5.15 -14.21
CA THR A 25 -4.21 -6.43 -14.50
C THR A 25 -3.42 -7.33 -15.46
N GLY A 26 -2.47 -6.77 -16.20
CA GLY A 26 -1.71 -7.51 -17.21
C GLY A 26 -2.51 -7.82 -18.48
N THR A 27 -3.68 -7.21 -18.65
CA THR A 27 -4.57 -7.47 -19.79
C THR A 27 -4.23 -6.67 -21.05
N MET A 28 -3.03 -6.08 -21.09
CA MET A 28 -2.58 -5.18 -22.15
C MET A 28 -3.65 -4.11 -22.40
N ASP A 29 -4.07 -3.87 -23.63
CA ASP A 29 -5.06 -2.86 -24.01
C ASP A 29 -6.54 -3.29 -23.78
N ALA A 30 -6.82 -4.52 -23.35
CA ALA A 30 -8.16 -5.09 -23.41
C ALA A 30 -9.20 -4.36 -22.53
N ASN A 31 -8.83 -3.86 -21.35
CA ASN A 31 -9.72 -3.03 -20.54
C ASN A 31 -10.00 -1.68 -21.22
N ASN A 32 -8.98 -1.06 -21.83
CA ASN A 32 -9.12 0.22 -22.50
C ASN A 32 -10.03 0.14 -23.74
N GLU A 33 -9.93 -0.96 -24.47
CA GLU A 33 -10.71 -1.23 -25.68
C GLU A 33 -12.07 -1.91 -25.40
N GLY A 34 -12.41 -2.14 -24.12
CA GLY A 34 -13.68 -2.76 -23.73
C GLY A 34 -13.86 -4.21 -24.19
N MET A 35 -12.76 -4.96 -24.32
CA MET A 35 -12.76 -6.33 -24.83
C MET A 35 -13.07 -7.39 -23.76
N LEU A 36 -13.04 -7.02 -22.48
CA LEU A 36 -13.31 -7.92 -21.36
C LEU A 36 -14.75 -7.78 -20.88
N SER A 37 -15.39 -8.92 -20.57
CA SER A 37 -16.73 -8.91 -19.96
C SER A 37 -16.67 -8.54 -18.48
N PRO A 38 -17.75 -8.00 -17.87
CA PRO A 38 -17.82 -7.73 -16.44
C PRO A 38 -17.54 -8.93 -15.52
N ASP A 39 -17.77 -10.16 -15.99
CA ASP A 39 -17.49 -11.39 -15.24
C ASP A 39 -16.01 -11.82 -15.30
N ASN A 40 -15.18 -11.13 -16.09
CA ASN A 40 -13.74 -11.43 -16.17
C ASN A 40 -13.05 -10.92 -14.89
N PRO A 41 -12.24 -11.75 -14.21
CA PRO A 41 -11.55 -11.35 -12.98
C PRO A 41 -10.63 -10.12 -13.13
N PHE A 42 -10.17 -9.86 -14.35
CA PHE A 42 -9.27 -8.77 -14.69
C PHE A 42 -9.99 -7.55 -15.29
N TYR A 43 -11.33 -7.57 -15.34
CA TYR A 43 -12.14 -6.47 -15.87
C TYR A 43 -12.07 -5.23 -14.99
N ILE A 44 -11.83 -4.08 -15.62
CA ILE A 44 -11.97 -2.76 -15.02
C ILE A 44 -12.87 -1.91 -15.90
N ASP A 45 -13.94 -1.37 -15.31
CA ASP A 45 -14.88 -0.48 -16.00
C ASP A 45 -14.31 0.93 -16.19
N TYR A 46 -13.48 1.11 -17.23
CA TYR A 46 -12.81 2.39 -17.49
C TYR A 46 -13.79 3.55 -17.66
N SER A 47 -14.94 3.30 -18.29
CA SER A 47 -15.97 4.33 -18.51
C SER A 47 -16.59 4.78 -17.19
N LEU A 48 -16.91 3.85 -16.29
CA LEU A 48 -17.41 4.16 -14.96
C LEU A 48 -16.41 5.01 -14.17
N TYR A 49 -15.17 4.57 -14.07
CA TYR A 49 -14.16 5.26 -13.26
C TYR A 49 -13.82 6.65 -13.82
N ARG A 50 -13.57 6.77 -15.13
CA ARG A 50 -13.21 8.05 -15.76
C ARG A 50 -14.39 9.01 -15.85
N ALA A 51 -15.55 8.55 -16.32
CA ALA A 51 -16.68 9.45 -16.63
C ALA A 51 -17.61 9.70 -15.43
N ARG A 52 -17.96 8.66 -14.66
CA ARG A 52 -18.89 8.79 -13.52
C ARG A 52 -18.17 9.21 -12.25
N TYR A 53 -17.05 8.56 -11.93
CA TYR A 53 -16.29 8.87 -10.71
C TYR A 53 -15.25 9.96 -10.90
N GLY A 54 -14.88 10.28 -12.14
CA GLY A 54 -13.96 11.38 -12.44
C GLY A 54 -12.51 11.11 -12.00
N VAL A 55 -12.14 9.84 -11.85
CA VAL A 55 -10.78 9.44 -11.45
C VAL A 55 -9.95 9.05 -12.66
N SER A 56 -8.63 9.20 -12.55
CA SER A 56 -7.71 8.85 -13.63
C SER A 56 -7.35 7.37 -13.57
N ILE A 57 -6.98 6.80 -14.72
CA ILE A 57 -6.45 5.43 -14.82
C ILE A 57 -5.15 5.48 -15.59
N ILE A 58 -4.09 4.95 -14.99
CA ILE A 58 -2.80 4.67 -15.62
C ILE A 58 -2.66 3.17 -15.73
N GLN A 59 -2.35 2.68 -16.92
CA GLN A 59 -2.14 1.27 -17.17
C GLN A 59 -0.65 0.93 -17.15
N THR A 60 -0.28 -0.19 -16.54
CA THR A 60 1.08 -0.73 -16.64
C THR A 60 1.27 -1.45 -17.98
N SER A 61 2.49 -1.45 -18.52
CA SER A 61 2.76 -2.08 -19.82
C SER A 61 2.60 -3.60 -19.83
N THR A 62 2.61 -4.23 -18.65
CA THR A 62 2.49 -5.67 -18.42
C THR A 62 2.10 -5.90 -16.95
N LEU A 63 1.73 -7.13 -16.60
CA LEU A 63 1.59 -7.52 -15.19
C LEU A 63 2.92 -7.34 -14.46
N LEU A 64 2.94 -6.44 -13.47
CA LEU A 64 4.05 -6.23 -12.56
C LEU A 64 3.81 -6.99 -11.25
N ASN A 65 4.85 -7.60 -10.69
CA ASN A 65 4.81 -8.09 -9.31
C ASN A 65 4.80 -6.91 -8.30
N PHE A 66 4.64 -7.21 -7.01
CA PHE A 66 4.51 -6.16 -5.99
C PHE A 66 5.73 -5.22 -5.97
N ALA A 67 6.95 -5.77 -5.91
CA ALA A 67 8.17 -4.95 -5.90
C ALA A 67 8.31 -4.08 -7.17
N GLN A 68 8.00 -4.65 -8.34
CA GLN A 68 7.99 -3.92 -9.61
C GLN A 68 6.93 -2.82 -9.64
N LEU A 69 5.73 -3.07 -9.09
CA LEU A 69 4.66 -2.10 -9.01
C LEU A 69 5.03 -0.93 -8.08
N GLN A 70 5.64 -1.21 -6.93
CA GLN A 70 6.14 -0.16 -6.03
C GLN A 70 7.20 0.71 -6.72
N ASN A 71 8.10 0.09 -7.50
CA ASN A 71 9.08 0.81 -8.30
C ASN A 71 8.45 1.62 -9.44
N PHE A 72 7.38 1.12 -10.06
CA PHE A 72 6.61 1.87 -11.05
C PHE A 72 6.00 3.14 -10.44
N LEU A 73 5.38 3.03 -9.25
CA LEU A 73 4.82 4.19 -8.53
C LEU A 73 5.92 5.21 -8.18
N LEU A 74 7.06 4.74 -7.66
CA LEU A 74 8.20 5.60 -7.33
C LEU A 74 8.78 6.28 -8.58
N HIS A 75 8.91 5.55 -9.69
CA HIS A 75 9.37 6.09 -10.96
C HIS A 75 8.43 7.18 -11.49
N LEU A 76 7.12 6.95 -11.43
CA LEU A 76 6.11 7.92 -11.82
C LEU A 76 6.25 9.21 -10.99
N ALA A 77 6.33 9.09 -9.66
CA ALA A 77 6.51 10.24 -8.78
C ALA A 77 7.81 11.01 -9.08
N ILE A 78 8.90 10.31 -9.42
CA ILE A 78 10.16 10.94 -9.85
C ILE A 78 9.98 11.70 -11.18
N ALA A 79 9.32 11.11 -12.16
CA ALA A 79 9.10 11.71 -13.48
C ALA A 79 8.23 12.97 -13.40
N GLU A 80 7.16 12.90 -12.60
CA GLU A 80 6.22 14.00 -12.34
C GLU A 80 6.75 15.01 -11.31
N LYS A 81 7.93 14.76 -10.73
CA LYS A 81 8.57 15.59 -9.70
C LYS A 81 7.70 15.76 -8.45
N TRP A 82 6.90 14.75 -8.11
CA TRP A 82 6.15 14.73 -6.86
C TRP A 82 7.11 14.41 -5.70
N PRO A 83 7.26 15.30 -4.71
CA PRO A 83 8.14 15.05 -3.57
C PRO A 83 7.60 13.94 -2.65
N TYR A 84 6.27 13.76 -2.67
CA TYR A 84 5.54 12.79 -1.89
C TYR A 84 4.42 12.20 -2.74
N PHE A 85 4.09 10.94 -2.48
CA PHE A 85 2.88 10.33 -3.04
C PHE A 85 2.27 9.38 -2.00
N PHE A 86 0.97 9.14 -2.15
CA PHE A 86 0.26 8.14 -1.39
C PHE A 86 0.02 6.91 -2.26
N TRP A 87 0.11 5.72 -1.68
CA TRP A 87 -0.37 4.50 -2.33
C TRP A 87 -1.27 3.73 -1.38
N SER A 88 -2.26 3.04 -1.92
CA SER A 88 -3.25 2.28 -1.17
C SER A 88 -3.62 1.00 -1.92
N HIS A 89 -4.02 -0.02 -1.17
CA HIS A 89 -4.57 -1.25 -1.71
C HIS A 89 -5.98 -1.04 -2.30
N MET A 90 -6.42 -1.94 -3.19
CA MET A 90 -7.75 -1.86 -3.81
C MET A 90 -8.87 -2.52 -2.98
N ASP A 91 -8.50 -3.31 -1.98
CA ASP A 91 -9.36 -4.12 -1.12
C ASP A 91 -9.54 -3.50 0.27
N VAL A 92 -9.76 -2.19 0.29
CA VAL A 92 -10.02 -1.40 1.50
C VAL A 92 -11.40 -0.76 1.49
N GLY A 93 -11.94 -0.50 2.68
CA GLY A 93 -13.04 0.44 2.90
C GLY A 93 -12.55 1.63 3.73
N ILE A 94 -12.85 2.85 3.28
CA ILE A 94 -12.37 4.08 3.93
C ILE A 94 -13.55 4.90 4.38
N VAL A 95 -13.52 5.35 5.63
CA VAL A 95 -14.46 6.33 6.17
C VAL A 95 -13.72 7.32 7.08
N SER A 96 -14.23 8.55 7.12
CA SER A 96 -13.76 9.54 8.09
C SER A 96 -14.20 9.14 9.51
N ASP A 97 -13.46 9.57 10.54
CA ASP A 97 -13.97 9.53 11.91
C ASP A 97 -15.01 10.64 12.08
N GLU A 98 -16.27 10.32 11.77
CA GLU A 98 -17.40 11.25 11.90
C GLU A 98 -17.85 11.47 13.35
N THR A 99 -17.31 10.71 14.31
CA THR A 99 -17.63 10.85 15.74
C THR A 99 -16.76 11.89 16.45
N ALA A 100 -15.56 12.15 15.91
CA ALA A 100 -14.66 13.15 16.45
C ALA A 100 -15.19 14.58 16.29
N VAL A 101 -14.98 15.38 17.34
CA VAL A 101 -15.36 16.80 17.40
C VAL A 101 -14.11 17.65 17.65
N PRO A 102 -13.80 18.66 16.82
CA PRO A 102 -14.51 19.01 15.58
C PRO A 102 -14.33 17.95 14.49
N TYR A 103 -15.35 17.80 13.64
CA TYR A 103 -15.27 16.92 12.47
C TYR A 103 -14.15 17.39 11.53
N LYS A 104 -13.32 16.43 11.11
CA LYS A 104 -12.37 16.58 10.00
C LYS A 104 -12.47 15.35 9.12
N SER A 105 -12.56 15.55 7.82
CA SER A 105 -12.50 14.48 6.83
C SER A 105 -11.20 13.69 6.96
N PHE A 106 -11.20 12.43 6.51
CA PHE A 106 -10.00 11.61 6.44
C PHE A 106 -8.90 12.33 5.65
N TYR A 107 -9.25 12.86 4.47
CA TYR A 107 -8.31 13.61 3.63
C TYR A 107 -7.67 14.79 4.36
N SER A 108 -8.46 15.59 5.09
CA SER A 108 -7.93 16.73 5.86
C SER A 108 -6.94 16.27 6.95
N ARG A 109 -7.21 15.15 7.63
CA ARG A 109 -6.29 14.58 8.64
C ARG A 109 -5.03 14.01 8.02
N THR A 110 -5.13 13.41 6.84
CA THR A 110 -3.96 12.96 6.07
C THR A 110 -3.07 14.14 5.64
N LEU A 111 -3.68 15.26 5.24
CA LEU A 111 -2.93 16.50 4.96
C LEU A 111 -2.28 17.08 6.22
N ASP A 112 -2.93 17.01 7.38
CA ASP A 112 -2.32 17.42 8.66
C ASP A 112 -1.05 16.59 8.94
N VAL A 113 -1.08 15.27 8.69
CA VAL A 113 0.10 14.39 8.82
C VAL A 113 1.20 14.76 7.82
N LEU A 114 0.85 15.01 6.55
CA LEU A 114 1.84 15.43 5.55
C LEU A 114 2.45 16.79 5.92
N HIS A 115 1.64 17.74 6.37
CA HIS A 115 2.10 19.05 6.80
C HIS A 115 3.07 18.93 7.98
N ASP A 116 2.76 18.11 8.99
CA ASP A 116 3.68 17.89 10.10
C ASP A 116 4.99 17.21 9.68
N ALA A 117 4.90 16.16 8.86
CA ALA A 117 6.05 15.42 8.37
C ALA A 117 7.00 16.27 7.50
N THR A 118 6.52 17.39 6.98
CA THR A 118 7.29 18.33 6.15
C THR A 118 7.63 19.64 6.86
N SER A 119 7.09 19.84 8.08
CA SER A 119 7.35 21.03 8.87
C SER A 119 8.70 20.93 9.59
N PRO A 120 9.47 22.03 9.68
CA PRO A 120 10.74 22.05 10.41
C PRO A 120 10.54 21.91 11.94
N HIS A 121 9.33 22.14 12.43
CA HIS A 121 8.95 22.00 13.83
C HIS A 121 7.64 21.21 13.94
N PRO A 122 7.55 20.23 14.87
CA PRO A 122 6.32 19.46 15.04
C PRO A 122 5.20 20.41 15.46
N ASN A 123 4.02 20.28 14.85
CA ASN A 123 2.87 21.07 15.27
C ASN A 123 2.26 20.44 16.53
N PRO A 124 2.34 21.09 17.71
CA PRO A 124 1.84 20.51 18.96
C PRO A 124 0.32 20.33 18.99
N ASN A 125 -0.41 20.92 18.04
CA ASN A 125 -1.86 20.85 17.96
C ASN A 125 -2.39 19.69 17.12
N ILE A 126 -1.52 18.87 16.51
CA ILE A 126 -1.96 17.74 15.70
C ILE A 126 -1.66 16.45 16.47
N THR A 127 -2.73 15.79 16.94
CA THR A 127 -2.66 14.50 17.64
C THR A 127 -3.14 13.40 16.68
N TRP A 128 -2.24 12.82 15.89
CA TRP A 128 -2.49 11.68 15.01
C TRP A 128 -2.29 10.31 15.68
N SER A 129 -2.13 10.28 17.02
CA SER A 129 -2.11 9.02 17.78
C SER A 129 -2.93 9.18 19.07
N PRO A 130 -3.72 8.15 19.48
CA PRO A 130 -4.36 8.10 20.79
C PRO A 130 -3.36 7.98 21.96
N ARG A 131 -2.09 7.66 21.69
CA ARG A 131 -1.07 7.41 22.73
C ARG A 131 0.19 8.26 22.51
N ALA A 132 0.54 9.06 23.50
CA ALA A 132 1.75 9.90 23.45
C ALA A 132 3.07 9.13 23.29
N SER A 133 3.12 7.84 23.67
CA SER A 133 4.28 6.96 23.46
C SER A 133 4.48 6.50 22.01
N GLU A 134 3.44 6.64 21.17
CA GLU A 134 3.44 6.31 19.74
C GLU A 134 3.65 7.57 18.88
N MET A 135 3.52 8.78 19.45
CA MET A 135 3.92 10.06 18.84
C MET A 135 5.45 10.24 18.74
N ARG A 136 6.21 9.14 18.57
CA ARG A 136 7.67 9.23 18.46
C ARG A 136 8.06 9.87 17.12
N ASN A 137 8.53 11.11 17.22
CA ASN A 137 9.43 11.79 16.29
C ASN A 137 9.02 11.76 14.80
N THR A 138 7.81 12.25 14.50
CA THR A 138 7.35 12.45 13.11
C THR A 138 8.21 13.43 12.31
N THR A 139 9.06 14.19 13.00
CA THR A 139 9.93 15.26 12.50
C THR A 139 11.39 14.84 12.24
N GLY A 140 11.67 13.53 12.27
CA GLY A 140 12.95 12.97 11.86
C GLY A 140 13.08 12.77 10.34
N ASN A 141 14.23 12.26 9.90
CA ASN A 141 14.40 11.74 8.55
C ASN A 141 13.46 10.55 8.37
N TRP A 142 12.34 10.71 7.66
CA TRP A 142 11.35 9.64 7.46
C TRP A 142 11.33 9.20 6.00
N ALA A 143 11.06 7.91 5.77
CA ALA A 143 10.90 7.34 4.43
C ALA A 143 9.45 6.97 4.11
N ILE A 144 8.69 6.54 5.12
CA ILE A 144 7.30 6.10 4.95
C ILE A 144 6.46 6.39 6.20
N LYS A 145 5.20 6.79 6.00
CA LYS A 145 4.17 6.84 7.06
C LYS A 145 3.05 5.88 6.70
N PHE A 146 2.69 5.00 7.63
CA PHE A 146 1.67 3.96 7.48
C PHE A 146 0.37 4.35 8.15
N PHE A 147 -0.73 4.34 7.40
CA PHE A 147 -2.08 4.51 7.90
C PHE A 147 -2.74 3.14 7.91
N GLU A 148 -2.93 2.57 9.11
CA GLU A 148 -3.38 1.18 9.29
C GLU A 148 -2.48 0.19 8.54
N PHE A 149 -1.21 0.10 8.95
CA PHE A 149 -0.16 -0.65 8.24
C PHE A 149 -0.03 -0.18 6.77
N ASP A 150 0.05 -1.07 5.80
CA ASP A 150 0.26 -0.73 4.39
C ASP A 150 -1.04 -0.44 3.61
N ASN A 151 -2.20 -0.41 4.28
CA ASN A 151 -3.50 -0.11 3.64
C ASN A 151 -3.54 1.27 2.96
N LEU A 152 -2.89 2.26 3.55
CA LEU A 152 -2.51 3.52 2.91
C LEU A 152 -1.12 3.90 3.43
N SER A 153 -0.22 4.28 2.53
CA SER A 153 1.12 4.74 2.90
C SER A 153 1.48 6.04 2.22
N LEU A 154 2.09 6.96 2.97
CA LEU A 154 2.73 8.17 2.46
C LEU A 154 4.23 7.91 2.24
N ILE A 155 4.72 8.19 1.03
CA ILE A 155 6.09 7.92 0.61
C ILE A 155 6.89 9.21 0.45
N ASN A 156 8.11 9.25 1.01
CA ASN A 156 9.08 10.34 0.81
C ASN A 156 10.03 10.01 -0.34
N VAL A 157 9.82 10.59 -1.52
CA VAL A 157 10.60 10.26 -2.73
C VAL A 157 12.10 10.55 -2.53
N ALA A 158 12.46 11.63 -1.82
CA ALA A 158 13.85 11.97 -1.58
C ALA A 158 14.57 10.91 -0.71
N ALA A 159 13.88 10.34 0.28
CA ALA A 159 14.41 9.25 1.08
C ALA A 159 14.60 7.97 0.24
N TRP A 160 13.59 7.61 -0.55
CA TRP A 160 13.64 6.41 -1.41
C TRP A 160 14.70 6.50 -2.51
N ARG A 161 15.05 7.71 -2.98
CA ARG A 161 16.21 7.91 -3.86
C ARG A 161 17.55 7.57 -3.18
N ARG A 162 17.64 7.67 -1.85
CA ARG A 162 18.86 7.29 -1.09
C ARG A 162 18.85 5.83 -0.70
N ILE A 163 17.70 5.30 -0.27
CA ILE A 163 17.53 3.91 0.14
C ILE A 163 17.63 2.94 -1.05
N GLY A 164 17.26 3.42 -2.24
CA GLY A 164 17.16 2.62 -3.45
C GLY A 164 15.77 2.02 -3.63
N ALA A 165 15.50 1.56 -4.85
CA ALA A 165 14.27 0.92 -5.28
C ALA A 165 13.94 -0.34 -4.44
N TRP A 166 12.71 -0.82 -4.53
CA TRP A 166 12.33 -2.16 -4.08
C TRP A 166 13.12 -3.22 -4.88
N ASP A 167 13.57 -4.28 -4.21
CA ASP A 167 14.33 -5.34 -4.88
C ASP A 167 13.38 -6.19 -5.73
N THR A 168 13.45 -6.04 -7.05
CA THR A 168 12.54 -6.73 -7.98
C THR A 168 12.75 -8.24 -8.01
N PHE A 169 13.87 -8.74 -7.50
CA PHE A 169 14.13 -10.18 -7.38
C PHE A 169 13.54 -10.80 -6.11
N VAL A 170 13.06 -9.98 -5.17
CA VAL A 170 12.17 -10.38 -4.07
C VAL A 170 10.77 -9.87 -4.42
N PRO A 171 9.99 -10.58 -5.26
CA PRO A 171 8.81 -10.03 -5.95
C PRO A 171 7.56 -9.87 -5.07
N TYR A 172 7.36 -10.76 -4.10
CA TYR A 172 6.21 -10.80 -3.19
C TYR A 172 6.64 -11.41 -1.88
N TYR A 173 6.12 -10.88 -0.76
CA TYR A 173 6.45 -11.32 0.60
C TYR A 173 7.95 -11.26 0.93
N ASN A 174 8.32 -10.78 2.12
CA ASN A 174 9.69 -10.42 2.49
C ASN A 174 10.32 -9.27 1.66
N THR A 175 9.70 -8.82 0.58
CA THR A 175 10.09 -7.61 -0.16
C THR A 175 9.91 -6.35 0.68
N ASP A 176 8.85 -6.32 1.48
CA ASP A 176 8.59 -5.32 2.52
C ASP A 176 9.65 -5.38 3.60
N CYS A 177 10.01 -6.58 4.03
CA CYS A 177 11.08 -6.79 5.00
C CYS A 177 12.43 -6.26 4.49
N ASP A 178 12.78 -6.55 3.23
CA ASP A 178 13.99 -6.02 2.58
C ASP A 178 13.98 -4.49 2.53
N ALA A 179 12.92 -3.91 1.96
CA ALA A 179 12.86 -2.47 1.74
C ALA A 179 12.80 -1.71 3.07
N TYR A 180 12.03 -2.19 4.05
CA TYR A 180 11.88 -1.56 5.34
C TYR A 180 13.11 -1.70 6.24
N ALA A 181 13.87 -2.80 6.13
CA ALA A 181 15.15 -2.89 6.81
C ALA A 181 16.15 -1.88 6.23
N ARG A 182 16.21 -1.74 4.89
CA ARG A 182 17.05 -0.72 4.24
C ARG A 182 16.68 0.71 4.63
N ILE A 183 15.39 1.01 4.82
CA ILE A 183 14.96 2.30 5.42
C ILE A 183 15.70 2.56 6.73
N LEU A 184 15.67 1.58 7.65
CA LEU A 184 16.28 1.71 8.98
C LEU A 184 17.80 1.79 8.91
N PHE A 185 18.44 1.00 8.05
CA PHE A 185 19.90 1.03 7.89
C PHE A 185 20.41 2.36 7.33
N HIS A 186 19.62 3.06 6.52
CA HIS A 186 19.92 4.41 6.05
C HIS A 186 19.57 5.51 7.07
N GLY A 187 19.16 5.15 8.29
CA GLY A 187 18.81 6.09 9.36
C GLY A 187 17.48 6.81 9.13
N TYR A 188 16.61 6.27 8.27
CA TYR A 188 15.26 6.77 8.08
C TYR A 188 14.26 6.05 8.99
N THR A 189 13.16 6.73 9.31
CA THR A 189 12.04 6.13 10.05
C THR A 189 10.96 5.57 9.13
N LYS A 190 10.22 4.60 9.68
CA LYS A 190 8.94 4.10 9.17
C LYS A 190 7.93 4.24 10.30
N ASP A 191 6.96 5.14 10.14
CA ASP A 191 6.12 5.56 11.25
C ASP A 191 4.68 5.10 11.06
N SER A 192 3.98 4.80 12.15
CA SER A 192 2.54 4.53 12.12
C SER A 192 1.78 5.81 12.50
N VAL A 193 0.74 6.13 11.74
CA VAL A 193 -0.10 7.33 11.89
C VAL A 193 -1.58 6.94 11.69
N THR A 194 -2.51 7.77 12.16
CA THR A 194 -3.94 7.60 11.85
C THR A 194 -4.58 8.89 11.35
N ALA A 195 -5.56 8.74 10.45
CA ALA A 195 -6.38 9.82 9.89
C ALA A 195 -7.88 9.51 9.91
N GLY A 196 -8.29 8.41 10.56
CA GLY A 196 -9.66 7.90 10.53
C GLY A 196 -9.64 6.38 10.45
N HIS A 197 -10.62 5.79 9.76
CA HIS A 197 -10.76 4.33 9.70
C HIS A 197 -10.51 3.82 8.29
N ILE A 198 -9.54 2.91 8.18
CA ILE A 198 -9.35 2.07 7.00
C ILE A 198 -9.61 0.62 7.42
N PHE A 199 -10.54 -0.01 6.72
CA PHE A 199 -10.93 -1.40 6.94
C PHE A 199 -10.29 -2.25 5.85
N ASP A 200 -9.47 -3.22 6.26
CA ASP A 200 -8.89 -4.21 5.36
C ASP A 200 -9.93 -5.30 5.07
N VAL A 201 -10.47 -5.35 3.85
CA VAL A 201 -11.64 -6.18 3.51
C VAL A 201 -11.35 -7.15 2.37
N ALA A 202 -12.16 -8.19 2.22
CA ALA A 202 -12.04 -9.16 1.11
C ALA A 202 -13.33 -9.26 0.29
N ASP A 203 -14.30 -8.36 0.55
CA ASP A 203 -15.60 -8.29 -0.10
C ASP A 203 -16.16 -6.86 0.06
N GLN A 204 -17.35 -6.60 -0.48
CA GLN A 204 -17.97 -5.28 -0.52
C GLN A 204 -19.26 -5.22 0.32
N VAL A 205 -19.58 -4.03 0.85
CA VAL A 205 -20.77 -3.81 1.69
C VAL A 205 -22.08 -3.92 0.92
N ALA A 206 -22.03 -3.79 -0.42
CA ALA A 206 -23.16 -3.94 -1.30
C ALA A 206 -22.72 -4.44 -2.68
N HIS A 207 -23.53 -5.28 -3.32
CA HIS A 207 -23.15 -5.96 -4.58
C HIS A 207 -23.58 -5.20 -5.84
N SER A 208 -24.64 -4.38 -5.78
CA SER A 208 -25.07 -3.56 -6.92
C SER A 208 -24.32 -2.22 -6.94
N THR A 209 -24.10 -1.64 -8.12
CA THR A 209 -23.49 -0.31 -8.27
C THR A 209 -24.28 0.76 -7.50
N ALA A 210 -25.60 0.74 -7.62
CA ALA A 210 -26.47 1.74 -7.01
C ALA A 210 -26.46 1.66 -5.49
N ASP A 211 -26.54 0.45 -4.92
CA ASP A 211 -26.55 0.26 -3.47
C ASP A 211 -25.20 0.61 -2.85
N LEU A 212 -24.10 0.30 -3.55
CA LEU A 212 -22.77 0.66 -3.09
C LEU A 212 -22.57 2.17 -3.09
N GLU A 213 -22.98 2.87 -4.15
CA GLU A 213 -22.93 4.33 -4.16
C GLU A 213 -23.83 4.93 -3.07
N ALA A 214 -25.04 4.39 -2.86
CA ALA A 214 -25.94 4.84 -1.80
C ALA A 214 -25.41 4.60 -0.37
N ALA A 215 -24.52 3.63 -0.19
CA ALA A 215 -23.82 3.44 1.08
C ALA A 215 -22.86 4.61 1.36
N PHE A 216 -22.09 5.05 0.35
CA PHE A 216 -21.07 6.11 0.48
C PHE A 216 -21.58 7.54 0.29
N PHE A 217 -22.67 7.72 -0.44
CA PHE A 217 -23.25 9.03 -0.74
C PHE A 217 -24.73 9.08 -0.39
N PRO A 218 -25.22 10.20 0.17
CA PRO A 218 -26.65 10.46 0.32
C PRO A 218 -27.38 10.31 -1.01
N ALA A 219 -28.62 9.82 -0.99
CA ALA A 219 -29.41 9.58 -2.21
C ALA A 219 -29.53 10.83 -3.12
N ALA A 220 -29.60 12.01 -2.51
CA ALA A 220 -29.64 13.29 -3.22
C ALA A 220 -28.39 13.58 -4.08
N GLN A 221 -27.26 12.89 -3.82
CA GLN A 221 -25.99 13.09 -4.54
C GLN A 221 -25.76 12.05 -5.65
N LEU A 222 -26.51 10.94 -5.68
CA LEU A 222 -26.29 9.81 -6.59
C LEU A 222 -26.58 10.10 -8.07
N HIS A 223 -27.37 11.14 -8.35
CA HIS A 223 -27.84 11.47 -9.70
C HIS A 223 -27.26 12.78 -10.25
N LEU A 224 -26.34 13.40 -9.51
CA LEU A 224 -25.79 14.70 -9.91
C LEU A 224 -24.67 14.53 -10.91
N ASN A 225 -24.77 15.26 -12.03
CA ASN A 225 -23.63 15.47 -12.90
C ASN A 225 -22.63 16.45 -12.23
N ALA A 226 -21.43 16.58 -12.81
CA ALA A 226 -20.37 17.42 -12.24
C ALA A 226 -20.81 18.89 -11.99
N SER A 227 -21.58 19.47 -12.93
CA SER A 227 -22.10 20.84 -12.79
C SER A 227 -23.10 20.96 -11.63
N ALA A 228 -24.00 19.97 -11.49
CA ALA A 228 -25.00 19.96 -10.44
C ALA A 228 -24.38 19.69 -9.06
N ALA A 229 -23.38 18.81 -8.97
CA ALA A 229 -22.61 18.58 -7.76
C ALA A 229 -21.84 19.85 -7.33
N ALA A 230 -21.23 20.57 -8.27
CA ALA A 230 -20.54 21.83 -7.98
C ALA A 230 -21.51 22.92 -7.47
N GLN A 231 -22.70 23.04 -8.07
CA GLN A 231 -23.75 23.95 -7.60
C GLN A 231 -24.25 23.58 -6.21
N GLN A 232 -24.45 22.29 -5.94
CA GLN A 232 -24.87 21.79 -4.64
C GLN A 232 -23.80 22.05 -3.56
N LEU A 233 -22.52 21.87 -3.88
CA LEU A 233 -21.41 22.21 -2.97
C LEU A 233 -21.33 23.71 -2.68
N ALA A 234 -21.54 24.55 -3.70
CA ALA A 234 -21.62 26.00 -3.51
C ALA A 234 -22.79 26.40 -2.60
N GLN A 235 -23.95 25.77 -2.78
CA GLN A 235 -25.10 25.93 -1.89
C GLN A 235 -24.76 25.50 -0.45
N TYR A 236 -24.17 24.32 -0.26
CA TYR A 236 -23.76 23.83 1.06
C TYR A 236 -22.80 24.81 1.75
N ARG A 237 -21.80 25.33 1.03
CA ARG A 237 -20.84 26.32 1.57
C ARG A 237 -21.53 27.62 1.99
N ALA A 238 -22.48 28.10 1.18
CA ALA A 238 -23.27 29.28 1.51
C ALA A 238 -24.17 29.04 2.74
N GLU A 239 -24.83 27.89 2.83
CA GLU A 239 -25.64 27.50 3.99
C GLU A 239 -24.78 27.40 5.27
N ALA A 240 -23.59 26.79 5.18
CA ALA A 240 -22.67 26.63 6.30
C ALA A 240 -22.13 27.99 6.79
N ALA A 241 -21.75 28.88 5.86
CA ALA A 241 -21.31 30.23 6.19
C ALA A 241 -22.42 31.04 6.87
N ALA A 242 -23.66 30.95 6.37
CA ALA A 242 -24.81 31.62 6.97
C ALA A 242 -25.13 31.11 8.39
N ARG A 243 -24.94 29.82 8.67
CA ARG A 243 -25.11 29.26 10.03
C ARG A 243 -24.03 29.69 11.02
N ALA A 244 -22.83 29.99 10.54
CA ALA A 244 -21.72 30.43 11.37
C ALA A 244 -21.81 31.92 11.76
N ASP A 245 -22.62 32.71 11.04
CA ASP A 245 -22.85 34.13 11.32
C ASP A 245 -24.12 34.34 12.16
N SER A 246 -23.95 34.80 13.42
CA SER A 246 -25.05 35.07 14.34
C SER A 246 -25.95 36.24 13.92
N ASN A 247 -25.54 37.07 12.95
CA ASN A 247 -26.30 38.20 12.43
C ASN A 247 -27.10 37.88 11.15
N MET A 248 -26.90 36.70 10.54
CA MET A 248 -27.66 36.27 9.37
C MET A 248 -28.73 35.26 9.78
N THR A 249 -30.00 35.68 9.84
CA THR A 249 -31.09 34.70 9.94
C THR A 249 -31.18 33.91 8.63
N ALA A 250 -30.91 32.60 8.73
CA ALA A 250 -31.00 31.63 7.62
C ALA A 250 -32.36 31.63 6.89
N GLU A 251 -33.35 32.34 7.41
CA GLU A 251 -34.69 32.54 6.85
C GLU A 251 -34.72 33.41 5.58
N ARG A 252 -33.69 34.22 5.28
CA ARG A 252 -33.72 35.12 4.10
C ARG A 252 -33.08 34.58 2.82
N LEU A 253 -32.34 33.47 2.86
CA LEU A 253 -31.56 33.01 1.70
C LEU A 253 -32.16 31.84 0.92
N PHE A 254 -33.01 31.00 1.54
CA PHE A 254 -33.45 29.74 0.93
C PHE A 254 -34.90 29.40 1.31
N THR A 255 -35.89 30.03 0.66
CA THR A 255 -37.32 29.75 0.90
C THR A 255 -37.86 28.59 0.06
N ASP A 256 -37.23 28.27 -1.07
CA ASP A 256 -37.84 27.41 -2.10
C ASP A 256 -37.06 26.11 -2.41
N ARG A 257 -36.05 25.74 -1.62
CA ARG A 257 -35.29 24.49 -1.80
C ARG A 257 -35.04 23.74 -0.48
N PRO A 258 -35.01 22.40 -0.48
CA PRO A 258 -34.60 21.63 0.70
C PRO A 258 -33.17 22.03 1.08
N ARG A 259 -32.94 22.37 2.35
CA ARG A 259 -31.59 22.70 2.83
C ARG A 259 -30.78 21.41 2.95
N LEU A 260 -29.59 21.40 2.36
CA LEU A 260 -28.74 20.21 2.34
C LEU A 260 -28.28 19.82 3.75
N LEU A 261 -28.05 20.82 4.60
CA LEU A 261 -27.70 20.64 6.00
C LEU A 261 -28.84 20.10 6.89
N ASP A 262 -30.08 20.13 6.39
CA ASP A 262 -31.24 19.62 7.11
C ASP A 262 -31.51 18.13 6.82
N ASP A 263 -30.86 17.56 5.81
CA ASP A 263 -30.85 16.12 5.58
C ASP A 263 -30.05 15.41 6.70
N ALA A 264 -30.70 14.48 7.39
CA ALA A 264 -30.08 13.72 8.47
C ALA A 264 -28.92 12.84 7.97
N ASP A 265 -28.92 12.43 6.70
CA ASP A 265 -27.84 11.63 6.09
C ASP A 265 -26.64 12.47 5.63
N ASN A 266 -26.74 13.80 5.68
CA ASN A 266 -25.64 14.75 5.41
C ASN A 266 -24.92 15.21 6.68
N ARG A 267 -25.34 14.77 7.87
CA ARG A 267 -24.71 15.15 9.14
C ARG A 267 -23.62 14.14 9.51
N PRO A 268 -22.50 14.58 10.13
CA PRO A 268 -21.54 13.66 10.74
C PRO A 268 -22.24 12.69 11.69
N ASN A 269 -21.82 11.43 11.67
CA ASN A 269 -22.38 10.34 12.46
C ASN A 269 -23.84 10.02 12.10
N SER A 270 -24.20 10.19 10.82
CA SER A 270 -25.52 9.83 10.31
C SER A 270 -25.85 8.34 10.47
N PRO A 271 -27.14 7.94 10.45
CA PRO A 271 -27.51 6.52 10.40
C PRO A 271 -26.89 5.77 9.22
N ARG A 272 -26.75 6.42 8.06
CA ARG A 272 -26.06 5.87 6.88
C ARG A 272 -24.60 5.58 7.17
N PHE A 273 -23.86 6.54 7.73
CA PHE A 273 -22.47 6.37 8.14
C PHE A 273 -22.31 5.17 9.09
N ARG A 274 -23.12 5.11 10.16
CA ARG A 274 -23.03 4.01 11.15
C ARG A 274 -23.28 2.64 10.52
N ARG A 275 -24.23 2.52 9.60
CA ARG A 275 -24.46 1.26 8.85
C ARG A 275 -23.27 0.90 7.97
N LEU A 276 -22.70 1.87 7.27
CA LEU A 276 -21.52 1.67 6.42
C LEU A 276 -20.31 1.23 7.27
N GLU A 277 -20.02 1.94 8.36
CA GLU A 277 -18.90 1.61 9.26
C GLU A 277 -19.07 0.20 9.85
N GLN A 278 -20.28 -0.13 10.32
CA GLN A 278 -20.58 -1.46 10.83
C GLN A 278 -20.36 -2.55 9.76
N GLY A 279 -20.89 -2.35 8.55
CA GLY A 279 -20.73 -3.32 7.46
C GLY A 279 -19.27 -3.53 7.05
N LEU A 280 -18.46 -2.47 7.04
CA LEU A 280 -17.02 -2.54 6.77
C LEU A 280 -16.28 -3.28 7.90
N ARG A 281 -16.65 -3.05 9.15
CA ARG A 281 -16.09 -3.76 10.31
C ARG A 281 -16.39 -5.26 10.24
N GLU A 282 -17.64 -5.62 9.97
CA GLU A 282 -18.05 -7.02 9.79
C GLU A 282 -17.30 -7.71 8.63
N LEU A 283 -17.00 -6.98 7.56
CA LEU A 283 -16.16 -7.47 6.46
C LEU A 283 -14.71 -7.70 6.87
N GLN A 284 -14.12 -6.77 7.61
CA GLN A 284 -12.75 -6.89 8.12
C GLN A 284 -12.63 -8.07 9.10
N ASP A 285 -13.56 -8.21 10.03
CA ASP A 285 -13.58 -9.32 10.98
C ASP A 285 -13.67 -10.68 10.26
N ARG A 286 -14.49 -10.77 9.20
CA ARG A 286 -14.55 -11.95 8.33
C ARG A 286 -13.22 -12.22 7.62
N LYS A 287 -12.53 -11.18 7.12
CA LYS A 287 -11.22 -11.32 6.46
C LYS A 287 -10.18 -11.85 7.44
N LEU A 288 -10.12 -11.31 8.66
CA LEU A 288 -9.17 -11.72 9.70
C LEU A 288 -9.39 -13.17 10.15
N GLY A 289 -10.62 -13.68 10.05
CA GLY A 289 -10.95 -15.08 10.34
C GLY A 289 -10.70 -16.07 9.19
N ALA A 290 -10.33 -15.60 7.99
CA ALA A 290 -10.15 -16.43 6.80
C ALA A 290 -8.67 -16.67 6.46
N GLU A 291 -8.40 -17.70 5.64
CA GLU A 291 -7.06 -17.92 5.09
C GLU A 291 -6.67 -16.81 4.10
N ARG A 292 -5.41 -16.36 4.17
CA ARG A 292 -4.86 -15.32 3.31
C ARG A 292 -4.99 -15.71 1.83
N ASN A 293 -5.37 -14.74 0.99
CA ASN A 293 -5.48 -14.86 -0.48
C ASN A 293 -6.44 -15.95 -0.99
N SER A 294 -7.40 -16.38 -0.17
CA SER A 294 -8.38 -17.42 -0.54
C SER A 294 -9.37 -17.00 -1.65
N TRP A 295 -9.50 -15.70 -1.92
CA TRP A 295 -10.48 -15.17 -2.88
C TRP A 295 -10.05 -15.24 -4.36
N GLN A 296 -8.75 -15.39 -4.63
CA GLN A 296 -8.19 -15.35 -6.00
C GLN A 296 -8.69 -16.51 -6.88
N ASP A 297 -9.07 -17.63 -6.27
CA ASP A 297 -9.59 -18.83 -6.94
C ASP A 297 -11.10 -18.82 -7.20
N ALA A 298 -11.81 -17.80 -6.69
CA ALA A 298 -13.27 -17.75 -6.73
C ALA A 298 -13.82 -17.30 -8.10
N GLN A 299 -13.05 -16.53 -8.88
CA GLN A 299 -13.51 -15.96 -10.14
C GLN A 299 -13.07 -16.83 -11.33
N LYS A 300 -14.03 -17.30 -12.13
CA LYS A 300 -13.81 -18.26 -13.24
C LYS A 300 -14.19 -17.72 -14.63
N GLY A 301 -14.60 -16.45 -14.72
CA GLY A 301 -15.00 -15.83 -15.98
C GLY A 301 -13.81 -15.50 -16.89
N GLY A 302 -14.10 -15.01 -18.10
CA GLY A 302 -13.06 -14.54 -19.03
C GLY A 302 -12.40 -15.60 -19.91
N ARG A 303 -12.75 -16.89 -19.78
CA ARG A 303 -12.18 -17.96 -20.63
C ARG A 303 -12.42 -17.67 -22.12
N GLY A 304 -11.34 -17.61 -22.90
CA GLY A 304 -11.37 -17.33 -24.33
C GLY A 304 -11.35 -15.84 -24.68
N GLN A 305 -11.34 -14.94 -23.70
CA GLN A 305 -11.10 -13.51 -23.91
C GLN A 305 -9.59 -13.23 -24.00
N PRO A 306 -9.18 -12.14 -24.67
CA PRO A 306 -7.76 -11.76 -24.78
C PRO A 306 -7.09 -11.61 -23.41
N TRP A 307 -5.84 -12.08 -23.31
CA TRP A 307 -4.97 -11.88 -22.14
C TRP A 307 -5.51 -12.42 -20.80
N THR A 308 -6.55 -13.24 -20.82
CA THR A 308 -7.08 -13.88 -19.61
C THR A 308 -6.15 -15.00 -19.13
N TYR A 309 -5.73 -14.95 -17.87
CA TYR A 309 -5.05 -16.05 -17.21
C TYR A 309 -6.05 -17.12 -16.74
N ASP A 310 -5.63 -18.39 -16.76
CA ASP A 310 -6.32 -19.41 -15.95
C ASP A 310 -6.17 -19.04 -14.47
N PRO A 311 -7.27 -18.81 -13.72
CA PRO A 311 -7.18 -18.30 -12.34
C PRO A 311 -6.37 -19.19 -11.40
N ARG A 312 -6.51 -20.53 -11.54
CA ARG A 312 -5.76 -21.49 -10.72
C ARG A 312 -4.28 -21.50 -11.08
N GLY A 313 -3.98 -21.49 -12.39
CA GLY A 313 -2.62 -21.38 -12.90
C GLY A 313 -1.94 -20.09 -12.44
N PHE A 314 -2.67 -18.97 -12.48
CA PHE A 314 -2.22 -17.67 -11.96
C PHE A 314 -1.89 -17.75 -10.48
N GLN A 315 -2.82 -18.24 -9.64
CA GLN A 315 -2.59 -18.34 -8.20
C GLN A 315 -1.40 -19.24 -7.88
N LYS A 316 -1.25 -20.37 -8.57
CA LYS A 316 -0.09 -21.26 -8.41
C LYS A 316 1.21 -20.55 -8.79
N ALA A 317 1.27 -19.93 -9.97
CA ALA A 317 2.46 -19.21 -10.43
C ALA A 317 2.85 -18.08 -9.48
N TRP A 318 1.85 -17.39 -8.91
CA TRP A 318 2.05 -16.35 -7.93
C TRP A 318 2.70 -16.87 -6.64
N TRP A 319 2.20 -17.97 -6.07
CA TRP A 319 2.77 -18.59 -4.87
C TRP A 319 4.18 -19.15 -5.08
N GLU A 320 4.46 -19.75 -6.25
CA GLU A 320 5.83 -20.19 -6.58
C GLU A 320 6.79 -19.00 -6.68
N THR A 321 6.36 -17.92 -7.32
CA THR A 321 7.15 -16.69 -7.44
C THR A 321 7.45 -16.08 -6.07
N ALA A 322 6.47 -16.07 -5.16
CA ALA A 322 6.68 -15.65 -3.77
C ALA A 322 7.62 -16.62 -3.01
N GLY A 323 7.53 -17.92 -3.27
CA GLY A 323 8.45 -18.93 -2.75
C GLY A 323 9.90 -18.65 -3.13
N TYR A 324 10.18 -18.47 -4.42
CA TYR A 324 11.52 -18.13 -4.91
C TYR A 324 12.03 -16.79 -4.40
N GLY A 325 11.14 -15.80 -4.23
CA GLY A 325 11.49 -14.53 -3.60
C GLY A 325 12.01 -14.68 -2.16
N ARG A 326 11.35 -15.52 -1.36
CA ARG A 326 11.79 -15.83 0.02
C ARG A 326 13.12 -16.59 0.06
N ASP A 327 13.33 -17.54 -0.85
CA ASP A 327 14.61 -18.22 -0.97
C ASP A 327 15.73 -17.22 -1.31
N LEU A 328 15.45 -16.27 -2.19
CA LEU A 328 16.41 -15.23 -2.55
C LEU A 328 16.67 -14.25 -1.41
N TYR A 329 15.63 -13.84 -0.67
CA TYR A 329 15.76 -13.02 0.52
C TYR A 329 16.66 -13.68 1.56
N THR A 330 16.50 -14.99 1.79
CA THR A 330 17.37 -15.77 2.68
C THR A 330 18.82 -15.74 2.22
N LYS A 331 19.08 -15.93 0.92
CA LYS A 331 20.46 -15.84 0.38
C LYS A 331 21.05 -14.44 0.52
N LYS A 332 20.22 -13.41 0.38
CA LYS A 332 20.64 -12.02 0.48
C LYS A 332 21.00 -11.63 1.92
N TRP A 333 20.20 -12.04 2.91
CA TRP A 333 20.32 -11.56 4.28
C TRP A 333 20.71 -12.62 5.32
N GLY A 334 20.83 -13.89 4.91
CA GLY A 334 21.11 -15.02 5.80
C GLY A 334 19.94 -15.41 6.71
N THR A 335 18.75 -14.84 6.52
CA THR A 335 17.58 -15.07 7.38
C THR A 335 16.27 -14.81 6.62
N LEU A 336 15.16 -15.35 7.15
CA LEU A 336 13.79 -15.00 6.75
C LEU A 336 13.14 -13.96 7.66
N ASP A 337 13.80 -13.56 8.75
CA ASP A 337 13.30 -12.54 9.67
C ASP A 337 13.33 -11.14 9.02
N CYS A 338 12.35 -10.32 9.35
CA CYS A 338 12.19 -8.96 8.86
C CYS A 338 12.89 -7.92 9.74
N LYS A 339 13.30 -8.28 10.97
CA LYS A 339 13.99 -7.33 11.85
C LYS A 339 15.45 -7.12 11.51
N LEU A 340 16.08 -8.09 10.82
CA LEU A 340 17.50 -8.09 10.45
C LEU A 340 18.44 -7.63 11.58
N GLU A 341 18.20 -8.11 12.82
CA GLU A 341 19.00 -7.74 13.98
C GLU A 341 20.45 -8.24 13.81
N GLY A 342 21.43 -7.35 14.02
CA GLY A 342 22.85 -7.69 13.89
C GLY A 342 23.38 -7.76 12.45
N VAL A 343 22.56 -7.39 11.47
CA VAL A 343 22.92 -7.32 10.04
C VAL A 343 23.01 -5.84 9.62
N SER A 344 23.94 -5.52 8.73
CA SER A 344 24.14 -4.19 8.14
C SER A 344 23.91 -4.21 6.62
N LEU A 345 23.88 -3.04 5.97
CA LEU A 345 23.74 -2.96 4.51
C LEU A 345 24.87 -3.69 3.79
N GLU A 346 26.07 -3.62 4.35
CA GLU A 346 27.27 -4.25 3.81
C GLU A 346 27.18 -5.77 3.83
N ASP A 347 26.32 -6.36 4.68
CA ASP A 347 26.18 -7.81 4.80
C ASP A 347 25.29 -8.43 3.72
N ALA A 348 24.60 -7.61 2.93
CA ALA A 348 23.82 -8.09 1.80
C ALA A 348 24.70 -8.96 0.87
N TRP A 349 24.29 -10.21 0.66
CA TRP A 349 24.95 -11.23 -0.16
C TRP A 349 26.29 -11.78 0.37
N LYS A 350 26.79 -11.33 1.53
CA LYS A 350 28.09 -11.81 2.04
C LYS A 350 28.12 -13.32 2.32
N SER A 351 26.99 -13.92 2.68
CA SER A 351 26.89 -15.38 2.88
C SER A 351 27.13 -16.19 1.60
N GLU A 352 26.83 -15.61 0.44
CA GLU A 352 26.98 -16.27 -0.87
C GLU A 352 28.37 -16.02 -1.47
N TYR A 353 28.99 -14.88 -1.12
CA TYR A 353 30.33 -14.49 -1.59
C TYR A 353 31.20 -14.10 -0.39
N PRO A 354 31.66 -15.06 0.42
CA PRO A 354 32.61 -14.76 1.49
C PRO A 354 33.87 -14.13 0.89
N GLU A 355 34.45 -13.15 1.59
CA GLU A 355 35.67 -12.48 1.12
C GLU A 355 36.70 -13.51 0.67
N GLU A 356 37.20 -13.37 -0.56
CA GLU A 356 38.33 -14.14 -1.04
C GLU A 356 39.46 -13.95 -0.04
N GLN A 357 39.88 -15.02 0.63
CA GLN A 357 41.09 -14.99 1.42
C GLN A 357 42.21 -14.66 0.45
N VAL A 358 42.65 -13.40 0.45
CA VAL A 358 43.89 -13.00 -0.21
C VAL A 358 44.97 -13.86 0.42
N GLN A 359 45.34 -14.95 -0.26
CA GLN A 359 46.52 -15.70 0.09
C GLN A 359 47.67 -14.70 -0.07
N GLN A 360 48.14 -14.16 1.06
CA GLN A 360 49.44 -13.54 1.11
C GLN A 360 50.41 -14.65 0.69
N GLN A 361 50.81 -14.64 -0.58
CA GLN A 361 51.95 -15.44 -1.01
C GLN A 361 53.10 -15.01 -0.11
N PRO A 362 53.71 -15.93 0.67
CA PRO A 362 54.92 -15.57 1.37
C PRO A 362 55.95 -15.12 0.32
N PRO A 363 56.85 -14.18 0.66
CA PRO A 363 57.89 -13.78 -0.27
C PRO A 363 58.62 -15.05 -0.72
N MET A 364 58.80 -15.22 -2.04
CA MET A 364 59.60 -16.32 -2.57
C MET A 364 61.03 -16.19 -2.04
N GLU A 365 61.34 -16.91 -0.95
CA GLU A 365 62.71 -17.29 -0.66
C GLU A 365 63.12 -18.34 -1.67
N VAL A 366 63.97 -17.94 -2.62
CA VAL A 366 64.68 -18.88 -3.49
C VAL A 366 65.63 -19.69 -2.60
N LYS A 367 65.23 -20.92 -2.25
CA LYS A 367 66.15 -21.92 -1.71
C LYS A 367 66.41 -23.00 -2.75
N VAL A 368 67.67 -23.04 -3.16
CA VAL A 368 68.27 -24.06 -4.01
C VAL A 368 68.51 -25.30 -3.15
N GLY A 369 67.95 -26.43 -3.57
CA GLY A 369 68.40 -27.81 -3.33
C GLY A 369 68.46 -28.33 -1.89
N GLU A 370 67.65 -29.34 -1.58
CA GLU A 370 68.08 -30.70 -1.20
C GLU A 370 66.87 -31.58 -0.83
N GLU A 371 67.05 -32.89 -0.96
CA GLU A 371 66.06 -33.96 -0.85
C GLU A 371 65.62 -34.31 0.59
N GLU A 372 64.58 -35.14 0.65
CA GLU A 372 64.18 -36.10 1.68
C GLU A 372 63.06 -35.77 2.70
N GLU A 373 62.05 -36.65 2.61
CA GLU A 373 61.16 -37.26 3.61
C GLU A 373 60.78 -36.54 4.91
N GLY A 374 59.46 -36.49 5.13
CA GLY A 374 58.89 -36.33 6.47
C GLY A 374 57.51 -35.71 6.46
N ALA A 375 56.46 -36.52 6.62
CA ALA A 375 55.12 -36.02 6.93
C ALA A 375 55.10 -35.35 8.32
N PRO A 376 54.34 -34.25 8.49
CA PRO A 376 53.60 -34.10 9.73
C PRO A 376 52.12 -33.75 9.52
N GLN A 377 51.32 -34.32 10.41
CA GLN A 377 49.90 -34.12 10.59
C GLN A 377 49.55 -32.63 10.73
N VAL A 378 48.61 -32.14 9.90
CA VAL A 378 47.99 -30.83 10.10
C VAL A 378 46.71 -31.01 10.91
N GLN A 379 46.77 -30.56 12.17
CA GLN A 379 45.60 -30.29 13.00
C GLN A 379 44.74 -29.22 12.33
N ARG A 380 43.51 -29.57 11.94
CA ARG A 380 42.48 -28.60 11.58
C ARG A 380 42.05 -27.83 12.83
N ARG A 381 42.51 -26.58 12.98
CA ARG A 381 41.87 -25.60 13.86
C ARG A 381 40.65 -25.03 13.14
N GLY A 382 39.50 -25.08 13.80
CA GLY A 382 38.19 -24.73 13.25
C GLY A 382 38.09 -23.27 12.85
N ALA A 383 37.64 -23.05 11.61
CA ALA A 383 36.93 -21.84 11.26
C ALA A 383 35.54 -21.90 11.91
N ALA A 384 35.13 -20.82 12.57
CA ALA A 384 33.78 -20.65 13.08
C ALA A 384 32.81 -20.74 11.89
N GLY A 385 32.17 -21.90 11.74
CA GLY A 385 31.20 -22.14 10.68
C GLY A 385 29.93 -21.37 10.97
N VAL A 386 29.48 -20.58 10.00
CA VAL A 386 28.08 -20.19 9.90
C VAL A 386 27.28 -21.49 9.84
N GLU A 387 26.46 -21.73 10.86
CA GLU A 387 25.69 -22.96 10.99
C GLU A 387 24.58 -22.95 9.92
N LYS A 388 24.86 -23.58 8.78
CA LYS A 388 23.89 -23.74 7.70
C LYS A 388 22.71 -24.56 8.19
N ARG A 389 21.49 -24.03 8.03
CA ARG A 389 20.28 -24.69 8.51
C ARG A 389 19.47 -25.17 7.32
N TRP A 390 19.00 -26.40 7.40
CA TRP A 390 18.03 -26.91 6.44
C TRP A 390 16.72 -26.14 6.58
N VAL A 391 16.30 -25.49 5.50
CA VAL A 391 15.02 -24.77 5.41
C VAL A 391 14.14 -25.51 4.43
N GLN A 392 12.87 -25.68 4.81
CA GLN A 392 11.88 -26.34 3.97
C GLN A 392 11.11 -25.29 3.16
N ARG A 393 11.11 -25.45 1.83
CA ARG A 393 10.34 -24.59 0.93
C ARG A 393 8.86 -24.82 1.17
N ALA A 394 8.14 -23.78 1.60
CA ALA A 394 6.72 -23.90 1.95
C ALA A 394 5.82 -24.27 0.76
N SER A 395 6.22 -23.99 -0.49
CA SER A 395 5.42 -24.31 -1.69
C SER A 395 5.61 -25.76 -2.16
N SER A 396 6.83 -26.30 -2.12
CA SER A 396 7.14 -27.64 -2.66
C SER A 396 7.44 -28.70 -1.58
N GLY A 397 7.65 -28.29 -0.33
CA GLY A 397 8.11 -29.16 0.76
C GLY A 397 9.57 -29.60 0.63
N GLU A 398 10.29 -29.12 -0.38
CA GLU A 398 11.69 -29.46 -0.63
C GLU A 398 12.63 -28.80 0.39
N TRP A 399 13.64 -29.54 0.81
CA TRP A 399 14.66 -29.07 1.74
C TRP A 399 15.85 -28.52 0.98
N TYR A 400 16.34 -27.34 1.37
CA TYR A 400 17.57 -26.78 0.86
C TYR A 400 18.47 -26.29 2.00
N LEU A 401 19.77 -26.25 1.72
CA LEU A 401 20.78 -25.80 2.66
C LEU A 401 20.80 -24.27 2.65
N GLY A 402 20.24 -23.65 3.69
CA GLY A 402 20.22 -22.20 3.91
C GLY A 402 21.43 -21.71 4.67
#